data_AF-A0AAV4B5K2-F1
#
_entry.id   AF-A0AAV4B5K2-F1
#
_cell.length_a   1.000
_cell.length_b   1.000
_cell.length_c   1.000
_cell.angle_alpha   90.00
_cell.angle_beta   90.00
_cell.angle_gamma   90.00
#
_symmetry.space_group_name_H-M   'P 1'
#
loop_
_entity.id
_entity.type
_entity.pdbx_description
1 polymer ?
#
loop_
_entity_poly.entity_id
_entity_poly.type
_entity_poly.pdbx_seq_one_letter_code
_entity_poly.pdbx_strand_id
1 'polypeptide(L)'
;MCNRLVERFNATLKTCLRRLCSEQPRQWHRYINSLLLAYREVPQESTHFAPFELLYGRTVRGPMQILRELWTKEIEEPDVK
;
A
#
# COMPACT_ATOMS: atom_id res chain seq x y z
N MET A 1 -25.89 9.34 -0.51
CA MET A 1 -24.71 9.83 0.24
C MET A 1 -23.49 8.96 -0.08
N CYS A 2 -22.50 9.60 -0.72
CA CYS A 2 -21.03 9.41 -0.74
C CYS A 2 -20.31 8.09 -0.36
N ASN A 3 -20.76 6.89 -0.73
CA ASN A 3 -19.96 5.65 -0.54
C ASN A 3 -18.95 5.33 -1.66
N ARG A 4 -18.87 6.15 -2.72
CA ARG A 4 -18.11 5.85 -3.94
C ARG A 4 -16.61 5.56 -3.71
N LEU A 5 -15.94 6.32 -2.84
CA LEU A 5 -14.51 6.12 -2.58
C LEU A 5 -14.25 4.80 -1.84
N VAL A 6 -15.09 4.48 -0.86
CA VAL A 6 -15.04 3.22 -0.12
C VAL A 6 -15.36 2.04 -1.04
N GLU A 7 -16.33 2.19 -1.93
CA GLU A 7 -16.67 1.17 -2.94
C GLU A 7 -15.51 0.92 -3.91
N ARG A 8 -14.86 1.97 -4.42
CA ARG A 8 -13.65 1.84 -5.27
C ARG A 8 -12.53 1.14 -4.51
N PHE A 9 -12.27 1.52 -3.27
CA PHE A 9 -11.27 0.87 -2.42
C PHE A 9 -11.57 -0.62 -2.26
N ASN A 10 -12.80 -0.97 -1.88
CA ASN A 10 -13.22 -2.36 -1.71
C ASN A 10 -13.13 -3.17 -3.01
N ALA A 11 -13.42 -2.56 -4.16
CA ALA A 11 -13.28 -3.18 -5.47
C ALA A 11 -11.80 -3.49 -5.80
N THR A 12 -10.89 -2.53 -5.56
CA THR A 12 -9.45 -2.72 -5.72
C THR A 12 -8.93 -3.82 -4.79
N LEU A 13 -9.29 -3.76 -3.50
CA LEU A 13 -8.87 -4.75 -2.51
C LEU A 13 -9.31 -6.16 -2.89
N LYS A 14 -10.58 -6.35 -3.27
CA LYS A 14 -11.10 -7.65 -3.74
C LYS A 14 -10.39 -8.16 -5.00
N THR A 15 -10.01 -7.25 -5.91
CA THR A 15 -9.32 -7.62 -7.15
C THR A 15 -7.90 -8.10 -6.87
N CYS A 16 -7.17 -7.38 -6.02
CA CYS A 16 -5.83 -7.77 -5.60
C CYS A 16 -5.84 -9.08 -4.80
N LEU A 17 -6.78 -9.25 -3.84
CA LEU A 17 -6.93 -10.51 -3.10
C LEU A 17 -7.22 -11.69 -4.02
N ARG A 18 -8.11 -11.54 -5.01
CA ARG A 18 -8.39 -12.61 -5.99
C ARG A 18 -7.14 -13.06 -6.74
N ARG A 19 -6.23 -12.12 -7.05
CA ARG A 19 -4.95 -12.45 -7.71
C ARG A 19 -3.97 -13.12 -6.75
N LEU A 20 -3.81 -12.59 -5.54
CA LEU A 20 -2.88 -13.13 -4.53
C LEU A 20 -3.29 -14.52 -4.02
N CYS A 21 -4.60 -14.80 -3.99
CA CYS A 21 -5.13 -16.04 -3.46
C CYS A 21 -5.53 -17.04 -4.56
N SER A 22 -5.08 -16.85 -5.80
CA SER A 22 -5.45 -17.70 -6.93
C SER A 22 -5.12 -19.17 -6.70
N GLU A 23 -3.97 -19.45 -6.07
CA GLU A 23 -3.53 -20.81 -5.73
C GLU A 23 -4.21 -21.36 -4.46
N GLN A 24 -4.45 -20.50 -3.46
CA GLN A 24 -4.98 -20.91 -2.14
C GLN A 24 -6.09 -19.95 -1.65
N PRO A 25 -7.31 -20.04 -2.21
CA PRO A 25 -8.39 -19.08 -1.93
C PRO A 25 -8.84 -19.03 -0.47
N ARG A 26 -8.80 -20.18 0.22
CA ARG A 26 -9.20 -20.30 1.64
C ARG A 26 -8.25 -19.56 2.59
N GLN A 27 -7.04 -19.23 2.13
CA GLN A 27 -5.99 -18.58 2.92
C GLN A 27 -5.91 -17.06 2.69
N TRP A 28 -6.98 -16.44 2.15
CA TRP A 28 -7.01 -15.01 1.86
C TRP A 28 -6.64 -14.10 3.05
N HIS A 29 -7.01 -14.53 4.26
CA HIS A 29 -6.74 -13.82 5.50
C HIS A 29 -5.23 -13.69 5.81
N ARG A 30 -4.37 -14.55 5.22
CA ARG A 30 -2.91 -14.44 5.37
C ARG A 30 -2.34 -13.29 4.54
N TYR A 31 -2.99 -12.95 3.43
CA TYR A 31 -2.54 -11.91 2.51
C TYR A 31 -3.10 -10.52 2.81
N ILE A 32 -4.12 -10.42 3.68
CA ILE A 32 -4.83 -9.17 3.95
C ILE A 32 -3.91 -8.08 4.50
N ASN A 33 -3.06 -8.42 5.47
CA ASN A 33 -2.18 -7.45 6.13
C ASN A 33 -1.14 -6.90 5.16
N SER A 34 -0.49 -7.78 4.39
CA SER A 34 0.49 -7.40 3.37
C SER A 34 -0.13 -6.55 2.27
N LEU A 35 -1.35 -6.89 1.82
CA LEU A 35 -2.05 -6.11 0.81
C LEU A 35 -2.47 -4.73 1.32
N LEU A 36 -2.97 -4.64 2.56
CA LEU A 36 -3.33 -3.36 3.17
C LEU A 36 -2.10 -2.47 3.36
N LEU A 37 -0.94 -3.05 3.71
CA LEU A 37 0.31 -2.31 3.75
C LEU A 37 0.64 -1.75 2.36
N ALA A 38 0.70 -2.61 1.34
CA ALA A 38 1.01 -2.19 -0.03
C ALA A 38 0.07 -1.07 -0.53
N TYR A 39 -1.22 -1.13 -0.20
CA TYR A 39 -2.17 -0.07 -0.55
C TYR A 39 -1.88 1.25 0.18
N ARG A 40 -1.45 1.21 1.44
CA ARG A 40 -1.17 2.42 2.25
C ARG A 40 0.14 3.10 1.87
N GLU A 41 1.07 2.37 1.25
CA GLU A 41 2.37 2.90 0.81
C GLU A 41 2.31 3.58 -0.56
N VAL A 42 1.33 3.23 -1.39
CA VAL A 42 1.23 3.77 -2.75
C VAL A 42 0.42 5.08 -2.77
N PRO A 43 0.91 6.14 -3.46
CA PRO A 43 0.15 7.37 -3.64
C PRO A 43 -1.19 7.14 -4.33
N GLN A 44 -2.26 7.69 -3.74
CA GLN A 44 -3.59 7.59 -4.31
C GLN A 44 -3.81 8.70 -5.35
N GLU A 45 -4.33 8.35 -6.54
CA GLU A 45 -4.49 9.26 -7.68
C GLU A 45 -5.21 10.57 -7.36
N SER A 46 -6.24 10.54 -6.50
CA SER A 46 -7.03 11.72 -6.15
C SER A 46 -6.35 12.66 -5.17
N THR A 47 -5.42 12.17 -4.36
CA THR A 47 -4.74 12.96 -3.32
C THR A 47 -3.28 13.21 -3.65
N HIS A 48 -2.69 12.42 -4.55
CA HIS A 48 -1.26 12.37 -4.85
C HIS A 48 -0.34 12.03 -3.66
N PHE A 49 -0.91 11.82 -2.47
CA PHE A 49 -0.24 11.35 -1.26
C PHE A 49 -0.61 9.89 -0.98
N ALA A 50 0.32 9.15 -0.38
CA ALA A 50 0.04 7.84 0.15
C ALA A 50 -0.89 7.95 1.39
N PRO A 51 -1.85 7.03 1.58
CA PRO A 51 -2.71 7.05 2.77
C PRO A 51 -1.93 7.06 4.10
N PHE A 52 -0.75 6.42 4.14
CA PHE A 52 0.13 6.45 5.31
C PHE A 52 0.66 7.87 5.60
N GLU A 53 1.08 8.60 4.57
CA GLU A 53 1.61 9.95 4.70
C GLU A 53 0.55 10.91 5.23
N LEU A 54 -0.68 10.79 4.73
CA LEU A 54 -1.81 11.60 5.20
C LEU A 54 -2.15 11.33 6.68
N LEU A 55 -1.93 10.10 7.16
CA LEU A 55 -2.23 9.73 8.54
C LEU A 55 -1.12 10.09 9.52
N TYR A 56 0.14 9.91 9.12
CA TYR A 56 1.29 10.03 10.03
C TYR A 56 2.20 11.23 9.76
N GLY A 57 1.97 11.98 8.66
CA GLY A 57 2.77 13.15 8.31
C GLY A 57 4.21 12.85 7.90
N ARG A 58 4.53 11.59 7.58
CA ARG A 58 5.87 11.17 7.15
C ARG A 58 5.80 10.11 6.06
N THR A 59 6.86 10.02 5.27
CA THR A 59 7.02 8.96 4.26
C THR A 59 7.20 7.60 4.93
N VAL A 60 6.62 6.57 4.33
CA VAL A 60 6.72 5.19 4.84
C VAL A 60 8.02 4.56 4.36
N ARG A 61 8.82 4.02 5.30
CA ARG A 61 9.97 3.18 4.94
C ARG A 61 9.52 1.75 4.69
N GLY A 62 8.96 1.52 3.51
CA GLY A 62 8.38 0.25 3.10
C GLY A 62 9.39 -0.78 2.59
N PRO A 63 8.96 -2.04 2.36
CA PRO A 63 9.82 -3.10 1.84
C PRO A 63 10.49 -2.74 0.51
N MET A 64 9.81 -1.99 -0.36
CA MET A 64 10.36 -1.55 -1.65
C MET A 64 11.47 -0.51 -1.49
N GLN A 65 11.35 0.39 -0.52
CA GLN A 65 12.39 1.36 -0.22
C GLN A 65 13.63 0.65 0.35
N ILE A 66 13.42 -0.29 1.28
CA ILE A 66 14.51 -1.11 1.84
C ILE A 66 15.19 -1.91 0.72
N LEU A 67 14.41 -2.52 -0.18
CA LEU A 67 14.96 -3.26 -1.32
C LEU A 67 15.80 -2.35 -2.23
N ARG A 68 15.33 -1.13 -2.50
CA ARG A 68 16.06 -0.13 -3.28
C ARG A 68 17.38 0.23 -2.58
N GLU A 69 17.33 0.59 -1.29
CA GLU A 69 18.52 0.93 -0.49
C GLU A 69 19.56 -0.19 -0.50
N LEU A 70 19.13 -1.45 -0.35
CA LEU A 70 20.02 -2.61 -0.40
C LEU A 70 20.67 -2.79 -1.78
N TRP A 71 19.93 -2.50 -2.85
CA TRP A 71 20.41 -2.67 -4.23
C TRP A 71 21.31 -1.53 -4.69
N THR A 72 20.95 -0.28 -4.41
CA THR A 72 21.69 0.90 -4.87
C THR A 72 22.76 1.37 -3.88
N LYS A 73 22.67 0.96 -2.60
CA LYS A 73 23.47 1.48 -1.47
C LYS A 73 23.29 2.98 -1.22
N GLU A 74 22.28 3.59 -1.81
CA GLU A 74 21.92 4.98 -1.61
C GLU A 74 20.89 5.05 -0.47
N ILE A 75 21.17 5.87 0.53
CA ILE A 75 20.24 6.17 1.61
C ILE A 75 19.67 7.55 1.31
N GLU A 76 18.44 7.59 0.78
CA GLU A 76 17.68 8.85 0.76
C GLU A 76 17.27 9.15 2.21
N GLU A 77 17.76 10.27 2.75
CA GLU A 77 17.23 10.81 4.00
C GLU A 77 15.75 11.13 3.80
N PRO A 78 14.86 10.72 4.72
CA PRO A 78 13.45 11.06 4.58
C PRO A 78 13.31 12.58 4.60
N ASP A 79 12.55 13.14 3.64
CA ASP A 79 12.14 14.54 3.66
C ASP A 79 11.37 14.80 4.97
N VAL A 80 12.07 15.26 6.00
CA VAL A 80 11.48 15.79 7.22
C VAL A 80 11.05 17.22 6.91
N LYS A 81 9.74 17.43 6.79
CA LYS A 81 9.16 18.77 6.95
C LYS A 81 8.85 19.05 8.41
#